data_AF-A0A9P0LM02-F1
#
_entry.id   AF-A0A9P0LM02-F1
#
_cell.length_a   1.000
_cell.length_b   1.000
_cell.length_c   1.000
_cell.angle_alpha   90.00
_cell.angle_beta   90.00
_cell.angle_gamma   90.00
#
_symmetry.space_group_name_H-M   'P 1'
#
loop_
_entity.id
_entity.type
_entity.pdbx_description
1 polymer ?
#
loop_
_entity_poly.entity_id
_entity_poly.type
_entity_poly.pdbx_seq_one_letter_code
_entity_poly.pdbx_strand_id
1 'polypeptide(L)'
;MEHHPPPASAAHHHQHHHHHHHHHSHHNATAHAPASATATAAAEHTQTHPAGQPPSSANREPRPCHRPSAFQKMEGLVKEMQDTEHGGVPVRSQKIFLTSIPAAFMGYDLIEWLMERLGIEESEALNIANQLCQYGYFFPISDSKNLVVKDDSSLYRFQNPYYWPWQNRPPDNVEYAIYLTKRTLRNKQRHGLEDYEVEALTNLKKNLANKWDFIVSQAEEQVKQSKGLKKADKLISDSQERAYWRVHRPPPGMNISLSTPRSRIGAPSDSKTLILNIFMQVELLRSSLNKTRIKVSQALESMMQHVEIYTEYDPLITPTQPSNPWVSEDLAYWQLNSPLVDAPTEKRVKRWALSMEELVSDPTGLQEFTNYLRKEYSHENIRFWMAVNDLRRSAQSQISWKVQDIFEEFLAPGAPCEINIDGKTMERVHQEMKTPSRFTFDAAQEHVYTLLLKKDCYPRFIRSEYYKNLLATGIQPSQKKRYASNSIIPKT
;
A
#
# COMPACT_ATOMS: atom_id res chain seq x y z
N MET A 1 -33.40 25.84 32.03
CA MET A 1 -32.70 25.15 30.93
C MET A 1 -31.48 25.98 30.59
N GLU A 2 -30.40 25.71 31.31
CA GLU A 2 -29.13 26.42 31.18
C GLU A 2 -28.36 25.88 29.97
N HIS A 3 -28.01 26.76 29.04
CA HIS A 3 -27.05 26.51 27.98
C HIS A 3 -25.95 27.56 28.10
N HIS A 4 -24.77 27.14 28.53
CA HIS A 4 -23.53 27.91 28.44
C HIS A 4 -22.89 27.71 27.05
N PRO A 5 -22.35 28.78 26.40
CA PRO A 5 -21.64 28.71 25.13
C PRO A 5 -20.11 28.59 25.33
N PRO A 6 -19.33 28.11 24.34
CA PRO A 6 -17.88 28.24 24.33
C PRO A 6 -17.44 29.55 23.62
N PRO A 7 -16.30 30.16 24.02
CA PRO A 7 -15.87 31.44 23.47
C PRO A 7 -14.94 31.30 22.25
N ALA A 8 -15.06 32.31 21.38
CA ALA A 8 -14.19 32.58 20.24
C ALA A 8 -12.83 33.16 20.69
N SER A 9 -11.77 32.89 19.93
CA SER A 9 -10.53 33.70 19.99
C SER A 9 -10.05 34.07 18.60
N ALA A 10 -9.80 35.36 18.45
CA ALA A 10 -9.52 36.09 17.23
C ALA A 10 -8.11 35.82 16.68
N ALA A 11 -8.00 35.81 15.35
CA ALA A 11 -6.75 35.82 14.61
C ALA A 11 -6.34 37.27 14.31
N HIS A 12 -5.18 37.70 14.85
CA HIS A 12 -4.51 38.91 14.41
C HIS A 12 -3.35 38.56 13.47
N HIS A 13 -3.46 39.02 12.23
CA HIS A 13 -2.39 39.17 11.25
C HIS A 13 -1.33 40.16 11.76
N HIS A 14 -0.05 39.83 11.67
CA HIS A 14 1.04 40.80 11.51
C HIS A 14 2.13 40.21 10.61
N GLN A 15 2.36 40.87 9.48
CA GLN A 15 3.49 40.70 8.57
C GLN A 15 4.71 41.41 9.17
N HIS A 16 5.89 40.79 9.12
CA HIS A 16 7.15 41.54 9.15
C HIS A 16 8.19 40.93 8.21
N HIS A 17 8.59 41.76 7.24
CA HIS A 17 9.78 41.64 6.40
C HIS A 17 11.05 41.67 7.25
N HIS A 18 12.04 40.83 6.94
CA HIS A 18 13.44 41.15 7.24
C HIS A 18 14.41 40.68 6.14
N HIS A 19 15.25 41.64 5.73
CA HIS A 19 16.39 41.54 4.83
C HIS A 19 17.46 40.56 5.34
N HIS A 20 18.08 39.83 4.41
CA HIS A 20 19.33 39.08 4.63
C HIS A 20 20.53 39.91 4.15
N HIS A 21 21.49 40.14 5.04
CA HIS A 21 22.85 40.55 4.69
C HIS A 21 23.78 39.33 4.81
N HIS A 22 24.38 38.94 3.68
CA HIS A 22 25.48 37.98 3.61
C HIS A 22 26.80 38.68 3.90
N HIS A 23 27.56 38.20 4.88
CA HIS A 23 28.99 38.47 5.00
C HIS A 23 29.78 37.20 4.72
N HIS A 24 30.57 37.25 3.64
CA HIS A 24 31.65 36.31 3.34
C HIS A 24 32.85 36.58 4.26
N SER A 25 33.49 35.52 4.76
CA SER A 25 34.88 35.57 5.21
C SER A 25 35.62 34.33 4.73
N HIS A 26 36.62 34.55 3.89
CA HIS A 26 37.66 33.61 3.50
C HIS A 26 38.64 33.36 4.65
N HIS A 27 39.16 32.15 4.79
CA HIS A 27 40.56 31.95 5.18
C HIS A 27 41.15 30.65 4.59
N ASN A 28 42.35 30.82 4.04
CA ASN A 28 43.24 29.86 3.39
C ASN A 28 44.13 29.10 4.41
N ALA A 29 44.52 27.87 4.08
CA ALA A 29 45.86 27.28 4.26
C ALA A 29 45.89 25.88 3.58
N THR A 30 46.57 25.64 2.45
CA THR A 30 47.99 25.17 2.27
C THR A 30 48.35 23.95 3.15
N ALA A 31 48.94 22.83 2.70
CA ALA A 31 49.66 22.47 1.48
C ALA A 31 49.90 20.92 1.40
N HIS A 32 50.53 20.50 0.30
CA HIS A 32 51.32 19.28 0.03
C HIS A 32 50.70 18.13 -0.78
N ALA A 33 51.05 18.14 -2.08
CA ALA A 33 51.31 16.96 -2.92
C ALA A 33 52.83 16.69 -2.97
N PRO A 34 53.26 15.48 -3.38
CA PRO A 34 53.86 15.32 -4.72
C PRO A 34 53.47 13.93 -5.33
N ALA A 35 53.74 13.50 -6.57
CA ALA A 35 54.62 13.95 -7.64
C ALA A 35 54.11 13.43 -9.02
N SER A 36 54.39 14.23 -10.06
CA SER A 36 54.75 13.94 -11.46
C SER A 36 54.38 12.63 -12.18
N ALA A 37 53.73 12.77 -13.34
CA ALA A 37 54.17 12.16 -14.60
C ALA A 37 53.69 12.98 -15.82
N THR A 38 54.55 13.10 -16.81
CA THR A 38 54.64 14.06 -17.92
C THR A 38 53.85 13.69 -19.19
N ALA A 39 53.53 14.74 -19.97
CA ALA A 39 53.30 14.82 -21.43
C ALA A 39 52.02 14.15 -21.98
N THR A 40 51.27 14.69 -22.93
CA THR A 40 51.66 15.51 -24.09
C THR A 40 50.42 16.25 -24.62
N ALA A 41 50.62 17.46 -25.15
CA ALA A 41 49.60 18.29 -25.76
C ALA A 41 49.20 17.77 -27.17
N ALA A 42 47.92 17.82 -27.48
CA ALA A 42 47.39 17.94 -28.83
C ALA A 42 46.20 18.89 -28.79
N ALA A 43 46.37 20.05 -29.42
CA ALA A 43 45.36 21.06 -29.62
C ALA A 43 44.56 20.73 -30.87
N GLU A 44 43.23 20.85 -30.84
CA GLU A 44 42.46 21.04 -32.07
C GLU A 44 41.09 21.72 -31.81
N HIS A 45 41.01 22.94 -32.37
CA HIS A 45 39.85 23.71 -32.83
C HIS A 45 38.58 23.87 -31.98
N THR A 46 38.53 25.00 -31.28
CA THR A 46 37.30 25.67 -30.87
C THR A 46 36.71 26.45 -32.05
N GLN A 47 35.54 26.06 -32.54
CA GLN A 47 34.64 26.93 -33.30
C GLN A 47 33.49 27.35 -32.39
N THR A 48 33.31 28.67 -32.24
CA THR A 48 32.23 29.30 -31.49
C THR A 48 31.20 29.85 -32.46
N HIS A 49 29.92 29.57 -32.24
CA HIS A 49 28.78 30.33 -32.78
C HIS A 49 27.50 30.06 -31.94
N PRO A 50 26.50 30.95 -31.99
CA PRO A 50 26.02 31.69 -30.80
C PRO A 50 24.71 31.16 -30.19
N ALA A 51 24.37 31.73 -29.02
CA ALA A 51 23.17 31.48 -28.26
C ALA A 51 21.87 31.62 -29.09
N GLY A 52 21.13 30.52 -29.22
CA GLY A 52 19.78 30.45 -29.77
C GLY A 52 18.75 30.11 -28.68
N GLN A 53 17.62 30.81 -28.72
CA GLN A 53 16.46 30.80 -27.82
C GLN A 53 15.93 29.40 -27.42
N PRO A 54 15.23 29.27 -26.27
CA PRO A 54 14.67 27.99 -25.83
C PRO A 54 13.56 27.52 -26.78
N PRO A 55 13.49 26.22 -27.13
CA PRO A 55 12.43 25.72 -28.00
C PRO A 55 11.07 25.77 -27.27
N SER A 56 10.08 26.24 -28.02
CA SER A 56 8.66 26.31 -27.65
C SER A 56 8.12 24.98 -27.11
N SER A 57 7.34 25.07 -26.03
CA SER A 57 6.62 23.96 -25.40
C SER A 57 5.42 23.49 -26.23
N ALA A 58 5.66 22.90 -27.40
CA ALA A 58 4.62 22.26 -28.21
C ALA A 58 5.11 20.87 -28.64
N ASN A 59 4.25 19.86 -28.44
CA ASN A 59 4.47 18.43 -28.72
C ASN A 59 5.50 17.71 -27.84
N ARG A 60 5.10 17.41 -26.59
CA ARG A 60 5.56 16.17 -25.94
C ARG A 60 4.49 15.12 -26.17
N GLU A 61 4.78 14.13 -27.01
CA GLU A 61 3.99 12.89 -27.04
C GLU A 61 3.91 12.32 -25.61
N PRO A 62 2.73 11.87 -25.15
CA PRO A 62 2.62 11.22 -23.86
C PRO A 62 3.49 9.96 -23.86
N ARG A 63 4.52 9.94 -23.00
CA ARG A 63 5.44 8.81 -22.85
C ARG A 63 4.64 7.54 -22.51
N PRO A 64 5.07 6.35 -22.96
CA PRO A 64 4.44 5.10 -22.55
C PRO A 64 4.52 4.99 -21.03
N CYS A 65 3.37 5.05 -20.33
CA CYS A 65 3.33 4.61 -18.95
C CYS A 65 3.84 3.17 -18.89
N HIS A 66 4.67 2.84 -17.90
CA HIS A 66 5.11 1.46 -17.70
C HIS A 66 3.86 0.58 -17.52
N ARG A 67 3.70 -0.44 -18.36
CA ARG A 67 2.59 -1.38 -18.29
C ARG A 67 2.54 -2.03 -16.91
N PRO A 68 1.43 -1.92 -16.15
CA PRO A 68 1.29 -2.65 -14.90
C PRO A 68 1.39 -4.16 -15.18
N SER A 69 2.18 -4.86 -14.35
CA SER A 69 2.43 -6.30 -14.50
C SER A 69 1.14 -7.13 -14.51
N ALA A 70 0.07 -6.64 -13.86
CA ALA A 70 -1.25 -7.26 -13.88
C ALA A 70 -1.81 -7.44 -15.30
N PHE A 71 -1.74 -6.41 -16.17
CA PHE A 71 -2.22 -6.52 -17.55
C PHE A 71 -1.42 -7.54 -18.35
N GLN A 72 -0.11 -7.69 -18.09
CA GLN A 72 0.71 -8.73 -18.73
C GLN A 72 0.24 -10.13 -18.35
N LYS A 73 -0.06 -10.36 -17.07
CA LYS A 73 -0.58 -11.64 -16.58
C LYS A 73 -1.97 -11.94 -17.14
N MET A 74 -2.89 -10.98 -17.09
CA MET A 74 -4.25 -11.14 -17.61
C MET A 74 -4.26 -11.46 -19.10
N GLU A 75 -3.49 -10.73 -19.90
CA GLU A 75 -3.38 -11.00 -21.35
C GLU A 75 -2.69 -12.33 -21.66
N GLY A 76 -1.71 -12.74 -20.85
CA GLY A 76 -1.10 -14.07 -20.97
C GLY A 76 -2.14 -15.16 -20.77
N LEU A 77 -2.92 -15.07 -19.69
CA LEU A 77 -3.98 -16.03 -19.38
C LEU A 77 -5.07 -16.06 -20.47
N VAL A 78 -5.50 -14.91 -20.98
CA VAL A 78 -6.51 -14.83 -22.06
C VAL A 78 -5.99 -15.44 -23.36
N LYS A 79 -4.69 -15.34 -23.67
CA LYS A 79 -4.11 -16.02 -24.83
C LYS A 79 -4.14 -17.54 -24.67
N GLU A 80 -3.83 -18.05 -23.48
CA GLU A 80 -3.94 -19.48 -23.19
C GLU A 80 -5.39 -19.97 -23.29
N MET A 81 -6.36 -19.18 -22.81
CA MET A 81 -7.78 -19.48 -22.99
C MET A 81 -8.20 -19.59 -24.46
N GLN A 82 -7.52 -18.87 -25.36
CA GLN A 82 -7.81 -18.85 -26.79
C GLN A 82 -7.07 -19.94 -27.57
N ASP A 83 -6.19 -20.70 -26.92
CA ASP A 83 -5.36 -21.71 -27.58
C ASP A 83 -6.17 -22.96 -27.94
N THR A 84 -6.55 -23.09 -29.21
CA THR A 84 -7.34 -24.24 -29.68
C THR A 84 -6.56 -25.55 -29.75
N GLU A 85 -5.22 -25.48 -29.74
CA GLU A 85 -4.36 -26.67 -29.90
C GLU A 85 -4.02 -27.30 -28.54
N HIS A 86 -3.88 -26.48 -27.49
CA HIS A 86 -3.46 -26.92 -26.16
C HIS A 86 -4.60 -26.97 -25.12
N GLY A 87 -5.84 -27.16 -25.57
CA GLY A 87 -6.99 -27.35 -24.67
C GLY A 87 -7.53 -26.06 -24.06
N GLY A 88 -7.50 -24.94 -24.80
CA GLY A 88 -8.17 -23.70 -24.45
C GLY A 88 -9.71 -23.82 -24.38
N VAL A 89 -10.37 -22.73 -24.01
CA VAL A 89 -11.83 -22.68 -23.86
C VAL A 89 -12.50 -22.98 -25.21
N PRO A 90 -13.45 -23.93 -25.28
CA PRO A 90 -14.06 -24.36 -26.53
C PRO A 90 -14.92 -23.25 -27.18
N VAL A 91 -14.37 -22.57 -28.18
CA VAL A 91 -15.09 -21.56 -28.98
C VAL A 91 -15.80 -22.21 -30.17
N ARG A 92 -17.13 -22.06 -30.27
CA ARG A 92 -17.96 -22.69 -31.31
C ARG A 92 -19.01 -21.74 -31.88
N SER A 93 -19.63 -22.12 -33.00
CA SER A 93 -20.86 -21.48 -33.47
C SER A 93 -22.05 -22.08 -32.74
N GLN A 94 -22.74 -21.27 -31.93
CA GLN A 94 -23.85 -21.71 -31.08
C GLN A 94 -25.19 -21.43 -31.76
N LYS A 95 -26.00 -22.47 -31.98
CA LYS A 95 -27.34 -22.33 -32.56
C LYS A 95 -28.36 -22.15 -31.44
N ILE A 96 -28.96 -20.97 -31.34
CA ILE A 96 -30.02 -20.66 -30.39
C ILE A 96 -31.23 -20.18 -31.18
N PHE A 97 -32.33 -20.92 -31.08
CA PHE A 97 -33.67 -20.60 -31.62
C PHE A 97 -33.66 -19.80 -32.94
N LEU A 98 -33.58 -20.50 -34.09
CA LEU A 98 -33.56 -19.92 -35.45
C LEU A 98 -32.39 -18.97 -35.77
N THR A 99 -31.49 -18.71 -34.81
CA THR A 99 -30.31 -17.86 -34.98
C THR A 99 -29.01 -18.61 -34.66
N SER A 100 -27.95 -18.30 -35.39
CA SER A 100 -26.62 -18.90 -35.21
C SER A 100 -25.66 -17.80 -34.77
N ILE A 101 -25.07 -17.96 -33.58
CA ILE A 101 -24.12 -17.03 -32.96
C ILE A 101 -22.70 -17.56 -33.21
N PRO A 102 -21.91 -16.94 -34.10
CA PRO A 102 -20.56 -17.39 -34.40
C PRO A 102 -19.59 -17.04 -33.26
N ALA A 103 -18.49 -17.80 -33.14
CA ALA A 103 -17.36 -17.52 -32.26
C ALA A 103 -17.77 -17.13 -30.82
N ALA A 104 -18.43 -18.06 -30.13
CA ALA A 104 -18.89 -17.91 -28.75
C ALA A 104 -18.48 -19.13 -27.91
N PHE A 105 -18.29 -18.91 -26.61
CA PHE A 105 -18.07 -19.97 -25.61
C PHE A 105 -19.10 -19.85 -24.48
N MET A 106 -19.34 -20.92 -23.74
CA MET A 106 -20.29 -20.93 -22.63
C MET A 106 -19.59 -20.53 -21.32
N GLY A 107 -20.37 -19.95 -20.40
CA GLY A 107 -19.87 -19.53 -19.09
C GLY A 107 -19.25 -20.70 -18.32
N TYR A 108 -19.94 -21.84 -18.26
CA TYR A 108 -19.43 -23.00 -17.55
C TYR A 108 -18.14 -23.58 -18.14
N ASP A 109 -17.99 -23.60 -19.48
CA ASP A 109 -16.76 -24.05 -20.13
C ASP A 109 -15.55 -23.17 -19.71
N LEU A 110 -15.77 -21.86 -19.51
CA LEU A 110 -14.74 -20.94 -19.05
C LEU A 110 -14.38 -21.18 -17.57
N ILE A 111 -15.38 -21.39 -16.71
CA ILE A 111 -15.15 -21.60 -15.27
C ILE A 111 -14.44 -22.93 -15.04
N GLU A 112 -14.89 -24.01 -15.69
CA GLU A 112 -14.25 -25.33 -15.65
C GLU A 112 -12.79 -25.25 -16.10
N TRP A 113 -12.52 -24.57 -17.23
CA TRP A 113 -11.15 -24.36 -17.72
C TRP A 113 -10.27 -23.60 -16.73
N LEU A 114 -10.80 -22.55 -16.08
CA LEU A 114 -10.08 -21.78 -15.08
C LEU A 114 -9.73 -22.60 -13.84
N MET A 115 -10.67 -23.41 -13.36
CA MET A 115 -10.46 -24.31 -12.22
C MET A 115 -9.36 -25.33 -12.51
N GLU A 116 -9.40 -25.97 -13.68
CA GLU A 116 -8.39 -26.97 -14.08
C GLU A 116 -7.01 -26.32 -14.30
N ARG A 117 -6.96 -25.19 -15.04
CA ARG A 117 -5.71 -24.53 -15.41
C ARG A 117 -4.98 -23.92 -14.22
N LEU A 118 -5.71 -23.37 -13.26
CA LEU A 118 -5.13 -22.63 -12.12
C LEU A 118 -5.14 -23.44 -10.81
N GLY A 119 -5.87 -24.55 -10.74
CA GLY A 119 -6.00 -25.35 -9.52
C GLY A 119 -6.74 -24.61 -8.41
N ILE A 120 -7.83 -23.92 -8.76
CA ILE A 120 -8.60 -23.04 -7.86
C ILE A 120 -10.05 -23.50 -7.71
N GLU A 121 -10.71 -23.02 -6.65
CA GLU A 121 -12.14 -23.27 -6.41
C GLU A 121 -13.04 -22.46 -7.36
N GLU A 122 -14.27 -22.94 -7.56
CA GLU A 122 -15.28 -22.32 -8.43
C GLU A 122 -15.51 -20.84 -8.09
N SER A 123 -15.60 -20.49 -6.80
CA SER A 123 -15.83 -19.11 -6.36
C SER A 123 -14.69 -18.15 -6.74
N GLU A 124 -13.46 -18.63 -6.71
CA GLU A 124 -12.28 -17.87 -7.12
C GLU A 124 -12.18 -17.79 -8.64
N ALA A 125 -12.45 -18.89 -9.35
CA ALA A 125 -12.52 -18.92 -10.81
C ALA A 125 -13.55 -17.92 -11.34
N LEU A 126 -14.75 -17.90 -10.75
CA LEU A 126 -15.81 -16.95 -11.08
C LEU A 126 -15.39 -15.50 -10.79
N ASN A 127 -14.69 -15.24 -9.70
CA ASN A 127 -14.15 -13.92 -9.39
C ASN A 127 -13.11 -13.46 -10.42
N ILE A 128 -12.16 -14.33 -10.81
CA ILE A 128 -11.17 -14.03 -11.85
C ILE A 128 -11.86 -13.78 -13.20
N ALA A 129 -12.81 -14.63 -13.58
CA ALA A 129 -13.58 -14.46 -14.81
C ALA A 129 -14.35 -13.13 -14.82
N ASN A 130 -14.97 -12.76 -13.70
CA ASN A 130 -15.64 -11.47 -13.54
C ASN A 130 -14.68 -10.30 -13.72
N GLN A 131 -13.47 -10.36 -13.15
CA GLN A 131 -12.47 -9.31 -13.34
C GLN A 131 -12.07 -9.20 -14.81
N LEU A 132 -11.75 -10.32 -15.48
CA LEU A 132 -11.38 -10.32 -16.89
C LEU A 132 -12.50 -9.76 -17.80
N CYS A 133 -13.75 -10.06 -17.47
CA CYS A 133 -14.94 -9.53 -18.15
C CYS A 133 -15.10 -8.01 -17.92
N GLN A 134 -14.92 -7.54 -16.68
CA GLN A 134 -14.99 -6.11 -16.34
C GLN A 134 -13.86 -5.29 -16.97
N TYR A 135 -12.68 -5.89 -17.14
CA TYR A 135 -11.60 -5.30 -17.92
C TYR A 135 -11.85 -5.40 -19.43
N GLY A 136 -12.83 -6.17 -19.90
CA GLY A 136 -13.19 -6.23 -21.31
C GLY A 136 -12.36 -7.18 -22.16
N TYR A 137 -11.70 -8.18 -21.57
CA TYR A 137 -11.00 -9.22 -22.34
C TYR A 137 -11.95 -10.18 -23.06
N PHE A 138 -13.16 -10.32 -22.51
CA PHE A 138 -14.30 -10.96 -23.14
C PHE A 138 -15.57 -10.32 -22.58
N PHE A 139 -16.70 -10.54 -23.23
CA PHE A 139 -17.97 -9.89 -22.87
C PHE A 139 -19.16 -10.79 -23.15
N PRO A 140 -20.27 -10.64 -22.39
CA PRO A 140 -21.51 -11.39 -22.64
C PRO A 140 -22.11 -10.99 -24.00
N ILE A 141 -22.62 -11.98 -24.73
CA ILE A 141 -23.27 -11.77 -26.03
C ILE A 141 -24.71 -11.28 -25.84
N SER A 142 -25.36 -11.66 -24.75
CA SER A 142 -26.61 -11.04 -24.33
C SER A 142 -26.34 -9.58 -23.96
N ASP A 143 -27.27 -8.68 -24.30
CA ASP A 143 -27.18 -7.24 -23.98
C ASP A 143 -27.46 -7.00 -22.48
N SER A 144 -26.73 -7.68 -21.61
CA SER A 144 -26.76 -7.41 -20.18
C SER A 144 -25.94 -6.16 -19.94
N LYS A 145 -26.59 -5.13 -19.38
CA LYS A 145 -25.91 -3.88 -18.98
C LYS A 145 -24.72 -4.14 -18.04
N ASN A 146 -24.70 -5.28 -17.37
CA ASN A 146 -23.69 -5.68 -16.40
C ASN A 146 -22.65 -6.61 -17.06
N LEU A 147 -21.36 -6.30 -16.89
CA LEU A 147 -20.22 -7.13 -17.28
C LEU A 147 -19.96 -8.17 -16.18
N VAL A 148 -20.84 -9.15 -16.08
CA VAL A 148 -20.78 -10.23 -15.07
C VAL A 148 -20.78 -11.58 -15.78
N VAL A 149 -19.92 -12.47 -15.33
CA VAL A 149 -19.83 -13.87 -15.76
C VAL A 149 -20.73 -14.71 -14.87
N LYS A 150 -21.36 -15.70 -15.50
CA LYS A 150 -22.21 -16.71 -14.88
C LYS A 150 -21.69 -18.08 -15.24
N ASP A 151 -21.70 -18.98 -14.27
CA ASP A 151 -21.43 -20.39 -14.45
C ASP A 151 -22.68 -21.11 -14.99
N ASP A 152 -23.07 -20.77 -16.22
CA ASP A 152 -24.23 -21.34 -16.90
C ASP A 152 -24.01 -21.37 -18.42
N SER A 153 -25.07 -21.67 -19.19
CA SER A 153 -25.04 -21.68 -20.65
C SER A 153 -25.08 -20.28 -21.29
N SER A 154 -24.92 -19.20 -20.51
CA SER A 154 -24.76 -17.85 -21.03
C SER A 154 -23.54 -17.79 -21.96
N LEU A 155 -23.71 -17.07 -23.06
CA LEU A 155 -22.67 -16.99 -24.08
C LEU A 155 -21.80 -15.75 -23.92
N TYR A 156 -20.50 -15.96 -24.10
CA TYR A 156 -19.48 -14.92 -24.06
C TYR A 156 -18.64 -14.97 -25.34
N ARG A 157 -17.98 -13.85 -25.63
CA ARG A 157 -17.07 -13.71 -26.77
C ARG A 157 -15.79 -13.03 -26.34
N PHE A 158 -14.66 -13.56 -26.81
CA PHE A 158 -13.38 -12.91 -26.62
C PHE A 158 -13.29 -11.57 -27.36
N GLN A 159 -12.72 -10.59 -26.68
CA GLN A 159 -12.44 -9.28 -27.23
C GLN A 159 -11.20 -9.34 -28.14
N ASN A 160 -11.25 -8.58 -29.23
CA ASN A 160 -10.10 -8.41 -30.12
C ASN A 160 -8.95 -7.73 -29.34
N PRO A 161 -7.69 -8.16 -29.48
CA PRO A 161 -6.53 -7.47 -28.91
C PRO A 161 -6.46 -5.97 -29.24
N TYR A 162 -7.04 -5.55 -30.37
CA TYR A 162 -7.23 -4.13 -30.72
C TYR A 162 -8.14 -3.35 -29.74
N TYR A 163 -8.91 -4.00 -28.88
CA TYR A 163 -9.75 -3.37 -27.87
C TYR A 163 -9.32 -3.70 -26.44
N TRP A 164 -8.14 -4.30 -26.25
CA TRP A 164 -7.66 -4.60 -24.92
C TRP A 164 -7.30 -3.31 -24.15
N PRO A 165 -7.46 -3.29 -22.82
CA PRO A 165 -7.39 -2.04 -22.06
C PRO A 165 -6.03 -1.36 -22.06
N TRP A 166 -4.96 -2.16 -22.09
CA TRP A 166 -3.61 -1.63 -22.09
C TRP A 166 -3.10 -1.43 -23.52
N GLN A 167 -3.74 -0.49 -24.20
CA GLN A 167 -3.18 0.17 -25.36
C GLN A 167 -2.69 1.53 -24.89
N ASN A 168 -1.53 1.98 -25.35
CA ASN A 168 -0.92 3.26 -24.93
C ASN A 168 -1.73 4.51 -25.38
N ARG A 169 -3.07 4.42 -25.50
CA ARG A 169 -3.98 5.47 -25.93
C ARG A 169 -5.25 5.43 -25.07
N PRO A 170 -5.52 6.46 -24.24
CA PRO A 170 -6.82 6.57 -23.61
C PRO A 170 -7.91 6.75 -24.69
N PRO A 171 -9.13 6.23 -24.47
CA PRO A 171 -10.24 6.36 -25.41
C PRO A 171 -10.54 7.84 -25.71
N ASP A 172 -10.38 8.26 -26.96
CA ASP A 172 -10.59 9.64 -27.40
C ASP A 172 -12.09 9.97 -27.47
N ASN A 173 -12.46 11.19 -27.06
CA ASN A 173 -13.81 11.71 -27.20
C ASN A 173 -14.23 11.83 -28.68
N VAL A 174 -13.27 12.03 -29.59
CA VAL A 174 -13.53 12.02 -31.04
C VAL A 174 -13.97 10.62 -31.50
N GLU A 175 -13.25 9.57 -31.09
CA GLU A 175 -13.59 8.19 -31.43
C GLU A 175 -14.96 7.78 -30.87
N TYR A 176 -15.27 8.21 -29.63
CA TYR A 176 -16.58 7.96 -29.04
C TYR A 176 -17.70 8.66 -29.79
N ALA A 177 -17.47 9.91 -30.23
CA ALA A 177 -18.43 10.65 -31.04
C ALA A 177 -18.67 10.00 -32.40
N ILE A 178 -17.62 9.48 -33.06
CA ILE A 178 -17.75 8.71 -34.31
C ILE A 178 -18.59 7.46 -34.08
N TYR A 179 -18.33 6.70 -33.01
CA TYR A 179 -19.09 5.50 -32.67
C TYR A 179 -20.59 5.77 -32.48
N LEU A 180 -20.93 6.77 -31.65
CA LEU A 180 -22.33 7.14 -31.39
C LEU A 180 -23.01 7.65 -32.66
N THR A 181 -22.34 8.51 -33.44
CA THR A 181 -22.86 9.04 -34.70
C THR A 181 -23.14 7.92 -35.70
N LYS A 182 -22.19 6.98 -35.88
CA LYS A 182 -22.36 5.79 -36.72
C LYS A 182 -23.60 4.98 -36.35
N ARG A 183 -23.91 4.84 -35.06
CA ARG A 183 -25.12 4.13 -34.61
C ARG A 183 -26.41 4.86 -34.97
N THR A 184 -26.42 6.20 -34.94
CA THR A 184 -27.59 6.99 -35.37
C THR A 184 -27.91 6.89 -36.86
N LEU A 185 -26.90 6.62 -37.70
CA LEU A 185 -27.04 6.45 -39.14
C LEU A 185 -27.56 5.06 -39.55
N ARG A 186 -27.79 4.17 -38.58
CA ARG A 186 -28.24 2.78 -38.80
C ARG A 186 -29.66 2.55 -38.29
N ASN A 187 -30.18 1.34 -38.50
CA ASN A 187 -31.53 0.99 -38.09
C ASN A 187 -31.74 1.16 -36.57
N LYS A 188 -32.67 2.05 -36.21
CA LYS A 188 -33.00 2.42 -34.83
C LYS A 188 -33.42 1.23 -33.94
N GLN A 189 -34.09 0.22 -34.49
CA GLN A 189 -34.52 -0.94 -33.68
C GLN A 189 -33.36 -1.84 -33.23
N ARG A 190 -32.22 -1.81 -33.93
CA ARG A 190 -31.06 -2.68 -33.64
C ARG A 190 -29.85 -1.92 -33.11
N HIS A 191 -29.73 -0.64 -33.43
CA HIS A 191 -28.57 0.19 -33.10
C HIS A 191 -28.94 1.49 -32.39
N GLY A 192 -30.20 1.63 -31.94
CA GLY A 192 -30.67 2.79 -31.18
C GLY A 192 -29.77 3.09 -29.99
N LEU A 193 -29.57 4.38 -29.72
CA LEU A 193 -28.81 4.84 -28.57
C LEU A 193 -29.64 4.74 -27.29
N GLU A 194 -28.99 4.42 -26.19
CA GLU A 194 -29.60 4.50 -24.85
C GLU A 194 -29.64 5.96 -24.36
N ASP A 195 -30.49 6.27 -23.38
CA ASP A 195 -30.70 7.66 -22.94
C ASP A 195 -29.40 8.37 -22.52
N TYR A 196 -28.52 7.67 -21.79
CA TYR A 196 -27.22 8.22 -21.40
C TYR A 196 -26.28 8.42 -22.59
N GLU A 197 -26.40 7.61 -23.64
CA GLU A 197 -25.62 7.75 -24.89
C GLU A 197 -26.14 8.92 -25.73
N VAL A 198 -27.45 9.19 -25.71
CA VAL A 198 -28.06 10.37 -26.35
C VAL A 198 -27.58 11.65 -25.66
N GLU A 199 -27.56 11.66 -24.32
CA GLU A 199 -27.02 12.78 -23.55
C GLU A 199 -25.52 12.98 -23.84
N ALA A 200 -24.74 11.89 -23.83
CA ALA A 200 -23.32 11.93 -24.17
C ALA A 200 -23.06 12.48 -25.58
N LEU A 201 -23.83 12.02 -26.59
CA LEU A 201 -23.73 12.52 -27.96
C LEU A 201 -24.03 14.01 -28.06
N THR A 202 -25.05 14.48 -27.34
CA THR A 202 -25.43 15.90 -27.30
C THR A 202 -24.30 16.74 -26.72
N ASN A 203 -23.69 16.28 -25.63
CA ASN A 203 -22.54 16.93 -25.01
C ASN A 203 -21.30 16.92 -25.94
N LEU A 204 -21.01 15.80 -26.60
CA LEU A 204 -19.90 15.70 -27.55
C LEU A 204 -20.09 16.62 -28.76
N LYS A 205 -21.31 16.72 -29.30
CA LYS A 205 -21.62 17.62 -30.42
C LYS A 205 -21.36 19.09 -30.06
N LYS A 206 -21.66 19.48 -28.82
CA LYS A 206 -21.35 20.83 -28.30
C LYS A 206 -19.84 21.04 -28.13
N ASN A 207 -19.14 20.06 -27.54
CA ASN A 207 -17.73 20.17 -27.20
C ASN A 207 -16.78 20.02 -28.39
N LEU A 208 -17.18 19.30 -29.43
CA LEU A 208 -16.39 19.01 -30.63
C LEU A 208 -16.97 19.67 -31.89
N ALA A 209 -17.68 20.79 -31.73
CA ALA A 209 -18.37 21.48 -32.83
C ALA A 209 -17.43 21.80 -34.02
N ASN A 210 -16.19 22.21 -33.73
CA ASN A 210 -15.16 22.52 -34.74
C ASN A 210 -14.66 21.29 -35.52
N LYS A 211 -14.90 20.08 -35.04
CA LYS A 211 -14.51 18.81 -35.68
C LYS A 211 -15.72 17.99 -36.12
N TRP A 212 -16.94 18.54 -36.03
CA TRP A 212 -18.16 17.76 -36.20
C TRP A 212 -18.35 17.23 -37.63
N ASP A 213 -18.03 18.05 -38.65
CA ASP A 213 -18.12 17.62 -40.05
C ASP A 213 -17.18 16.45 -40.35
N PHE A 214 -15.98 16.48 -39.77
CA PHE A 214 -15.03 15.35 -39.84
C PHE A 214 -15.60 14.10 -39.16
N ILE A 215 -16.19 14.23 -37.97
CA ILE A 215 -16.80 13.11 -37.24
C ILE A 215 -17.93 12.46 -38.05
N VAL A 216 -18.82 13.27 -38.66
CA VAL A 216 -19.91 12.78 -39.51
C VAL A 216 -19.35 12.07 -40.74
N SER A 217 -18.40 12.69 -41.44
CA SER A 217 -17.76 12.08 -42.62
C SER A 217 -17.11 10.73 -42.30
N GLN A 218 -16.40 10.62 -41.17
CA GLN A 218 -15.79 9.37 -40.72
C GLN A 218 -16.84 8.32 -40.35
N ALA A 219 -17.93 8.71 -39.69
CA ALA A 219 -19.02 7.80 -39.35
C ALA A 219 -19.72 7.25 -40.60
N GLU A 220 -20.02 8.10 -41.59
CA GLU A 220 -20.62 7.69 -42.86
C GLU A 220 -19.72 6.73 -43.65
N GLU A 221 -18.42 7.00 -43.67
CA GLU A 221 -17.43 6.14 -44.31
C GLU A 221 -17.40 4.75 -43.67
N GLN A 222 -17.36 4.67 -42.33
CA GLN A 222 -17.41 3.38 -41.63
C GLN A 222 -18.73 2.63 -41.86
N VAL A 223 -19.88 3.33 -41.92
CA VAL A 223 -21.16 2.71 -42.29
C VAL A 223 -21.09 2.14 -43.71
N LYS A 224 -20.50 2.88 -44.66
CA LYS A 224 -20.32 2.43 -46.05
C LYS A 224 -19.44 1.19 -46.13
N GLN A 225 -18.29 1.19 -45.44
CA GLN A 225 -17.40 0.03 -45.37
C GLN A 225 -18.10 -1.20 -44.77
N SER A 226 -18.93 -1.01 -43.73
CA SER A 226 -19.68 -2.10 -43.09
C SER A 226 -20.71 -2.78 -44.00
N LYS A 227 -21.13 -2.17 -45.12
CA LYS A 227 -22.07 -2.76 -46.09
C LYS A 227 -21.41 -3.84 -46.94
N GLY A 228 -20.09 -3.81 -47.10
CA GLY A 228 -19.32 -4.82 -47.83
C GLY A 228 -19.02 -6.08 -47.01
N LEU A 229 -19.24 -6.06 -45.69
CA LEU A 229 -18.97 -7.19 -44.81
C LEU A 229 -20.08 -8.24 -44.82
N LYS A 230 -19.71 -9.50 -44.61
CA LYS A 230 -20.68 -10.58 -44.40
C LYS A 230 -21.50 -10.30 -43.13
N LYS A 231 -22.73 -10.80 -43.09
CA LYS A 231 -23.67 -10.59 -41.97
C LYS A 231 -23.09 -11.03 -40.61
N ALA A 232 -22.36 -12.14 -40.57
CA ALA A 232 -21.74 -12.67 -39.35
C ALA A 232 -20.59 -11.77 -38.86
N ASP A 233 -19.69 -11.39 -39.76
CA ASP A 233 -18.54 -10.52 -39.44
C ASP A 233 -18.98 -9.15 -38.96
N LYS A 234 -20.05 -8.62 -39.57
CA LYS A 234 -20.68 -7.37 -39.14
C LYS A 234 -21.21 -7.45 -37.71
N LEU A 235 -21.89 -8.55 -37.35
CA LEU A 235 -22.39 -8.77 -35.99
C LEU A 235 -21.26 -8.86 -34.98
N ILE A 236 -20.16 -9.54 -35.33
CA ILE A 236 -18.98 -9.66 -34.47
C ILE A 236 -18.34 -8.30 -34.25
N SER A 237 -18.04 -7.57 -35.33
CA SER A 237 -17.43 -6.24 -35.29
C SER A 237 -18.27 -5.26 -34.46
N ASP A 238 -19.60 -5.22 -34.68
CA ASP A 238 -20.52 -4.37 -33.93
C ASP A 238 -20.51 -4.70 -32.42
N SER A 239 -20.48 -5.99 -32.07
CA SER A 239 -20.48 -6.44 -30.67
C SER A 239 -19.16 -6.13 -29.96
N GLN A 240 -18.02 -6.29 -30.64
CA GLN A 240 -16.68 -6.02 -30.09
C GLN A 240 -16.50 -4.54 -29.78
N GLU A 241 -16.88 -3.67 -30.73
CA GLU A 241 -16.82 -2.23 -30.56
C GLU A 241 -17.79 -1.73 -29.47
N ARG A 242 -19.00 -2.29 -29.39
CA ARG A 242 -19.94 -1.99 -28.30
C ARG A 242 -19.37 -2.37 -26.93
N ALA A 243 -18.79 -3.55 -26.81
CA ALA A 243 -18.19 -4.01 -25.56
C ALA A 243 -17.01 -3.14 -25.11
N TYR A 244 -16.17 -2.68 -26.05
CA TYR A 244 -15.10 -1.73 -25.78
C TYR A 244 -15.64 -0.43 -25.15
N TRP A 245 -16.65 0.18 -25.77
CA TRP A 245 -17.25 1.41 -25.24
C TRP A 245 -17.98 1.20 -23.93
N ARG A 246 -18.53 0.01 -23.65
CA ARG A 246 -19.12 -0.30 -22.34
C ARG A 246 -18.11 -0.29 -21.20
N VAL A 247 -16.87 -0.68 -21.45
CA VAL A 247 -15.79 -0.65 -20.44
C VAL A 247 -15.26 0.78 -20.25
N HIS A 248 -15.09 1.51 -21.35
CA HIS A 248 -14.47 2.85 -21.34
C HIS A 248 -15.44 4.02 -21.07
N ARG A 249 -16.73 3.82 -21.34
CA ARG A 249 -17.84 4.77 -21.11
C ARG A 249 -19.05 4.00 -20.54
N PRO A 250 -18.93 3.46 -19.32
CA PRO A 250 -19.97 2.64 -18.74
C PRO A 250 -21.24 3.47 -18.43
N PRO A 251 -22.42 2.83 -18.38
CA PRO A 251 -23.65 3.50 -17.97
C PRO A 251 -23.50 4.17 -16.58
N PRO A 252 -24.24 5.27 -16.32
CA PRO A 252 -24.22 5.92 -15.01
C PRO A 252 -24.53 4.92 -13.87
N GLY A 253 -23.72 4.95 -12.80
CA GLY A 253 -23.85 4.06 -11.64
C GLY A 253 -23.03 2.77 -11.73
N MET A 254 -22.31 2.52 -12.82
CA MET A 254 -21.38 1.39 -12.96
C MET A 254 -19.94 1.79 -12.64
N ASN A 255 -19.17 0.85 -12.08
CA ASN A 255 -17.76 1.06 -11.76
C ASN A 255 -16.88 1.16 -13.02
N ILE A 256 -15.98 2.14 -13.05
CA ILE A 256 -14.94 2.26 -14.09
C ILE A 256 -13.75 1.40 -13.66
N SER A 257 -13.68 0.17 -14.17
CA SER A 257 -12.60 -0.78 -13.86
C SER A 257 -11.21 -0.26 -14.30
N LEU A 258 -11.18 0.64 -15.28
CA LEU A 258 -9.96 1.25 -15.84
C LEU A 258 -9.57 2.59 -15.21
N SER A 259 -10.10 2.92 -14.02
CA SER A 259 -9.66 4.12 -13.32
C SER A 259 -8.17 4.01 -12.97
N THR A 260 -7.31 4.66 -13.76
CA THR A 260 -5.90 4.73 -13.44
C THR A 260 -5.74 5.62 -12.20
N PRO A 261 -5.05 5.16 -11.14
CA PRO A 261 -4.65 6.05 -10.06
C PRO A 261 -3.85 7.20 -10.67
N ARG A 262 -4.10 8.44 -10.19
CA ARG A 262 -3.50 9.69 -10.69
C ARG A 262 -2.07 9.45 -11.15
N SER A 263 -1.80 9.77 -12.43
CA SER A 263 -0.50 9.59 -13.07
C SER A 263 0.62 10.03 -12.11
N ARG A 264 1.52 9.10 -11.77
CA ARG A 264 2.65 9.39 -10.89
C ARG A 264 3.45 10.54 -11.50
N ILE A 265 3.39 11.70 -10.87
CA ILE A 265 4.28 12.82 -11.18
C ILE A 265 5.69 12.34 -10.80
N GLY A 266 6.49 12.02 -11.82
CA GLY A 266 7.88 11.58 -11.63
C GLY A 266 8.09 10.10 -11.87
N ALA A 267 7.93 9.63 -13.12
CA ALA A 267 8.84 8.61 -13.58
C ALA A 267 10.20 9.30 -13.79
N PRO A 268 11.30 8.82 -13.17
CA PRO A 268 12.61 9.35 -13.48
C PRO A 268 12.82 9.20 -14.99
N SER A 269 13.16 10.31 -15.63
CA SER A 269 13.70 10.28 -16.98
C SER A 269 14.85 9.27 -17.01
N ASP A 270 15.10 8.61 -18.14
CA ASP A 270 16.40 8.02 -18.47
C ASP A 270 17.46 9.14 -18.58
N SER A 271 17.59 9.91 -17.51
CA SER A 271 18.63 10.87 -17.29
C SER A 271 19.83 10.04 -16.91
N LYS A 272 20.67 9.77 -17.92
CA LYS A 272 22.13 9.64 -17.84
C LYS A 272 22.58 9.63 -16.38
N THR A 273 22.89 8.45 -15.85
CA THR A 273 23.35 8.23 -14.48
C THR A 273 24.30 9.35 -14.06
N LEU A 274 23.77 10.32 -13.29
CA LEU A 274 24.56 11.45 -12.84
C LEU A 274 25.67 10.89 -11.96
N ILE A 275 26.90 11.38 -12.10
CA ILE A 275 28.06 10.91 -11.31
C ILE A 275 27.75 10.89 -9.80
N LEU A 276 26.92 11.81 -9.31
CA LEU A 276 26.40 11.86 -7.94
C LEU A 276 25.62 10.59 -7.53
N ASN A 277 24.82 10.01 -8.43
CA ASN A 277 24.08 8.77 -8.17
C ASN A 277 25.03 7.58 -8.00
N ILE A 278 26.15 7.56 -8.73
CA ILE A 278 27.17 6.51 -8.59
C ILE A 278 27.85 6.63 -7.24
N PHE A 279 28.24 7.84 -6.82
CA PHE A 279 28.84 8.06 -5.50
C PHE A 279 27.89 7.64 -4.36
N MET A 280 26.62 8.05 -4.43
CA MET A 280 25.62 7.60 -3.46
C MET A 280 25.46 6.07 -3.47
N GLN A 281 25.44 5.44 -4.64
CA GLN A 281 25.36 3.99 -4.75
C GLN A 281 26.58 3.28 -4.14
N VAL A 282 27.79 3.80 -4.37
CA VAL A 282 29.03 3.27 -3.79
C VAL A 282 28.98 3.38 -2.27
N GLU A 283 28.55 4.51 -1.72
CA GLU A 283 28.44 4.70 -0.27
C GLU A 283 27.40 3.77 0.35
N LEU A 284 26.25 3.59 -0.31
CA LEU A 284 25.24 2.61 0.10
C LEU A 284 25.78 1.17 0.09
N LEU A 285 26.54 0.79 -0.93
CA LEU A 285 27.15 -0.54 -1.02
C LEU A 285 28.23 -0.75 0.04
N ARG A 286 29.08 0.25 0.28
CA ARG A 286 30.08 0.23 1.37
C ARG A 286 29.43 0.07 2.73
N SER A 287 28.39 0.87 2.99
CA SER A 287 27.58 0.75 4.21
C SER A 287 26.96 -0.66 4.34
N SER A 288 26.46 -1.22 3.24
CA SER A 288 25.91 -2.59 3.21
C SER A 288 26.94 -3.67 3.50
N LEU A 289 28.19 -3.52 3.04
CA LEU A 289 29.26 -4.48 3.32
C LEU A 289 29.61 -4.53 4.81
N ASN A 290 29.56 -3.39 5.50
CA ASN A 290 29.86 -3.29 6.93
C ASN A 290 28.74 -3.81 7.85
N LYS A 291 27.57 -4.18 7.31
CA LYS A 291 26.48 -4.76 8.10
C LYS A 291 26.77 -6.23 8.44
N THR A 292 26.84 -6.54 9.72
CA THR A 292 26.91 -7.93 10.21
C THR A 292 25.65 -8.69 9.78
N ARG A 293 25.83 -9.89 9.22
CA ARG A 293 24.76 -10.76 8.75
C ARG A 293 24.77 -12.08 9.51
N ILE A 294 23.59 -12.65 9.72
CA ILE A 294 23.42 -14.01 10.23
C ILE A 294 23.15 -14.97 9.08
N LYS A 295 23.44 -16.26 9.28
CA LYS A 295 23.11 -17.30 8.28
C LYS A 295 21.60 -17.38 8.11
N VAL A 296 21.14 -17.60 6.88
CA VAL A 296 19.71 -17.75 6.57
C VAL A 296 19.08 -18.87 7.37
N SER A 297 19.76 -20.01 7.54
CA SER A 297 19.28 -21.12 8.37
C SER A 297 19.00 -20.70 9.81
N GLN A 298 19.92 -19.94 10.42
CA GLN A 298 19.77 -19.43 11.80
C GLN A 298 18.63 -18.42 11.90
N ALA A 299 18.50 -17.54 10.89
CA ALA A 299 17.41 -16.57 10.84
C ALA A 299 16.05 -17.26 10.77
N LEU A 300 15.92 -18.26 9.89
CA LEU A 300 14.68 -19.03 9.72
C LEU A 300 14.33 -19.83 10.97
N GLU A 301 15.30 -20.50 11.59
CA GLU A 301 15.09 -21.24 12.84
C GLU A 301 14.60 -20.31 13.96
N SER A 302 15.20 -19.13 14.10
CA SER A 302 14.75 -18.12 15.07
C SER A 302 13.34 -17.59 14.75
N MET A 303 13.00 -17.41 13.48
CA MET A 303 11.67 -16.98 13.07
C MET A 303 10.61 -18.05 13.34
N MET A 304 10.91 -19.32 13.06
CA MET A 304 10.02 -20.45 13.34
C MET A 304 9.76 -20.56 14.84
N GLN A 305 10.81 -20.54 15.65
CA GLN A 305 10.70 -20.57 17.11
C GLN A 305 9.86 -19.39 17.63
N HIS A 306 10.05 -18.19 17.08
CA HIS A 306 9.22 -17.04 17.43
C HIS A 306 7.74 -17.29 17.11
N VAL A 307 7.41 -17.76 15.90
CA VAL A 307 6.02 -18.07 15.52
C VAL A 307 5.42 -19.12 16.45
N GLU A 308 6.14 -20.20 16.76
CA GLU A 308 5.67 -21.25 17.67
C GLU A 308 5.36 -20.70 19.07
N ILE A 309 6.24 -19.87 19.63
CA ILE A 309 6.05 -19.23 20.93
C ILE A 309 4.79 -18.33 20.95
N TYR A 310 4.60 -17.53 19.90
CA TYR A 310 3.50 -16.54 19.86
C TYR A 310 2.18 -17.10 19.29
N THR A 311 2.17 -18.33 18.77
CA THR A 311 0.96 -18.98 18.23
C THR A 311 -0.14 -19.08 19.29
N GLU A 312 0.23 -19.34 20.56
CA GLU A 312 -0.75 -19.38 21.66
C GLU A 312 -1.42 -18.01 21.88
N TYR A 313 -0.72 -16.91 21.58
CA TYR A 313 -1.19 -15.54 21.81
C TYR A 313 -1.88 -14.90 20.60
N ASP A 314 -1.87 -15.56 19.44
CA ASP A 314 -2.50 -15.08 18.22
C ASP A 314 -4.01 -15.41 18.20
N PRO A 315 -4.91 -14.41 18.24
CA PRO A 315 -6.36 -14.61 18.21
C PRO A 315 -6.92 -15.22 16.91
N LEU A 316 -6.15 -15.18 15.81
CA LEU A 316 -6.55 -15.74 14.51
C LEU A 316 -6.27 -17.24 14.43
N ILE A 317 -5.29 -17.74 15.19
CA ILE A 317 -4.90 -19.15 15.21
C ILE A 317 -5.48 -19.84 16.45
N THR A 318 -5.26 -19.25 17.63
CA THR A 318 -5.68 -19.80 18.92
C THR A 318 -6.92 -19.06 19.43
N PRO A 319 -8.05 -19.74 19.71
CA PRO A 319 -9.24 -19.09 20.24
C PRO A 319 -8.97 -18.32 21.55
N THR A 320 -9.42 -17.07 21.58
CA THR A 320 -9.30 -16.23 22.78
C THR A 320 -10.33 -16.62 23.84
N GLN A 321 -9.98 -16.40 25.11
CA GLN A 321 -10.84 -16.67 26.26
C GLN A 321 -11.27 -15.34 26.91
N PRO A 322 -12.57 -15.15 27.23
CA PRO A 322 -13.65 -16.15 27.16
C PRO A 322 -14.15 -16.43 25.73
N SER A 323 -14.04 -15.46 24.82
CA SER A 323 -14.39 -15.57 23.41
C SER A 323 -13.78 -14.41 22.60
N ASN A 324 -13.78 -14.51 21.27
CA ASN A 324 -13.38 -13.42 20.39
C ASN A 324 -14.51 -12.36 20.28
N PRO A 325 -14.28 -11.10 20.68
CA PRO A 325 -15.32 -10.06 20.64
C PRO A 325 -15.92 -9.85 19.25
N TRP A 326 -15.11 -9.96 18.18
CA TRP A 326 -15.55 -9.78 16.80
C TRP A 326 -16.51 -10.86 16.29
N VAL A 327 -16.61 -11.98 17.00
CA VAL A 327 -17.47 -13.12 16.63
C VAL A 327 -18.63 -13.30 17.61
N SER A 328 -18.41 -12.97 18.88
CA SER A 328 -19.34 -13.24 19.97
C SER A 328 -20.09 -12.00 20.48
N GLU A 329 -19.66 -10.80 20.11
CA GLU A 329 -20.14 -9.53 20.66
C GLU A 329 -19.98 -9.41 22.19
N ASP A 330 -19.19 -10.30 22.83
CA ASP A 330 -18.85 -10.24 24.25
C ASP A 330 -17.55 -9.43 24.43
N LEU A 331 -17.67 -8.25 25.06
CA LEU A 331 -16.56 -7.33 25.30
C LEU A 331 -15.65 -7.75 26.48
N ALA A 332 -15.98 -8.85 27.18
CA ALA A 332 -15.23 -9.31 28.35
C ALA A 332 -13.74 -9.55 28.06
N TYR A 333 -13.38 -10.05 26.87
CA TYR A 333 -11.98 -10.23 26.49
C TYR A 333 -11.21 -8.89 26.50
N TRP A 334 -11.79 -7.81 25.96
CA TRP A 334 -11.15 -6.50 25.96
C TRP A 334 -11.10 -5.87 27.36
N GLN A 335 -12.14 -6.06 28.17
CA GLN A 335 -12.15 -5.58 29.55
C GLN A 335 -11.06 -6.24 30.39
N LEU A 336 -10.92 -7.57 30.29
CA LEU A 336 -9.88 -8.34 30.98
C LEU A 336 -8.45 -8.00 30.51
N ASN A 337 -8.30 -7.51 29.27
CA ASN A 337 -7.01 -7.15 28.67
C ASN A 337 -6.87 -5.63 28.47
N SER A 338 -7.58 -4.81 29.26
CA SER A 338 -7.41 -3.35 29.26
C SER A 338 -5.95 -2.97 29.58
N PRO A 339 -5.40 -1.87 29.04
CA PRO A 339 -3.99 -1.51 29.24
C PRO A 339 -3.54 -1.50 30.71
N LEU A 340 -4.38 -0.99 31.61
CA LEU A 340 -4.19 -1.00 33.05
C LEU A 340 -5.33 -1.80 33.70
N VAL A 341 -4.97 -2.80 34.50
CA VAL A 341 -5.90 -3.66 35.25
C VAL A 341 -5.31 -3.96 36.63
N ASP A 342 -6.18 -4.06 37.65
CA ASP A 342 -5.75 -4.43 39.00
C ASP A 342 -5.30 -5.89 39.08
N ALA A 343 -5.94 -6.77 38.30
CA ALA A 343 -5.64 -8.20 38.23
C ALA A 343 -5.49 -8.63 36.76
N PRO A 344 -4.25 -8.81 36.27
CA PRO A 344 -4.02 -9.30 34.91
C PRO A 344 -4.45 -10.77 34.75
N THR A 345 -4.72 -11.18 33.51
CA THR A 345 -4.98 -12.59 33.20
C THR A 345 -3.68 -13.41 33.35
N GLU A 346 -3.77 -14.68 33.72
CA GLU A 346 -2.59 -15.55 33.84
C GLU A 346 -1.83 -15.61 32.51
N LYS A 347 -2.56 -15.71 31.39
CA LYS A 347 -1.98 -15.72 30.04
C LYS A 347 -1.19 -14.44 29.76
N ARG A 348 -1.71 -13.28 30.14
CA ARG A 348 -1.00 -11.99 30.01
C ARG A 348 0.27 -11.96 30.84
N VAL A 349 0.24 -12.46 32.08
CA VAL A 349 1.43 -12.55 32.95
C VAL A 349 2.48 -13.50 32.36
N LYS A 350 2.08 -14.68 31.85
CA LYS A 350 3.01 -15.62 31.16
C LYS A 350 3.74 -14.97 29.99
N ARG A 351 3.05 -14.11 29.24
CA ARG A 351 3.62 -13.40 28.10
C ARG A 351 4.81 -12.52 28.50
N TRP A 352 4.78 -11.93 29.70
CA TRP A 352 5.88 -11.12 30.21
C TRP A 352 7.18 -11.91 30.41
N ALA A 353 7.12 -13.23 30.59
CA ALA A 353 8.31 -14.07 30.72
C ALA A 353 8.96 -14.42 29.38
N LEU A 354 8.29 -14.18 28.25
CA LEU A 354 8.85 -14.47 26.92
C LEU A 354 10.03 -13.56 26.60
N SER A 355 9.92 -12.27 26.93
CA SER A 355 11.01 -11.31 26.76
C SER A 355 10.78 -10.05 27.59
N MET A 356 11.86 -9.31 27.85
CA MET A 356 11.76 -8.02 28.52
C MET A 356 10.92 -7.04 27.69
N GLU A 357 11.02 -7.11 26.37
CA GLU A 357 10.24 -6.29 25.44
C GLU A 357 8.72 -6.48 25.64
N GLU A 358 8.28 -7.72 25.87
CA GLU A 358 6.87 -8.03 26.19
C GLU A 358 6.45 -7.46 27.54
N LEU A 359 7.31 -7.55 28.56
CA LEU A 359 7.02 -6.99 29.89
C LEU A 359 6.89 -5.46 29.86
N VAL A 360 7.82 -4.75 29.22
CA VAL A 360 7.85 -3.27 29.25
C VAL A 360 6.91 -2.61 28.24
N SER A 361 6.45 -3.35 27.22
CA SER A 361 5.43 -2.87 26.28
C SER A 361 4.01 -2.97 26.84
N ASP A 362 3.80 -3.85 27.83
CA ASP A 362 2.57 -3.95 28.60
C ASP A 362 2.53 -2.89 29.72
N PRO A 363 1.56 -1.95 29.75
CA PRO A 363 1.50 -0.93 30.80
C PRO A 363 1.32 -1.49 32.21
N THR A 364 0.55 -2.58 32.37
CA THR A 364 0.40 -3.28 33.66
C THR A 364 1.70 -4.00 34.01
N GLY A 365 2.32 -4.68 33.04
CA GLY A 365 3.61 -5.36 33.23
C GLY A 365 4.72 -4.39 33.67
N LEU A 366 4.81 -3.22 33.02
CA LEU A 366 5.74 -2.16 33.38
C LEU A 366 5.49 -1.61 34.78
N GLN A 367 4.23 -1.45 35.19
CA GLN A 367 3.86 -1.01 36.55
C GLN A 367 4.29 -2.04 37.60
N GLU A 368 4.00 -3.33 37.37
CA GLU A 368 4.37 -4.42 38.27
C GLU A 368 5.89 -4.59 38.38
N PHE A 369 6.60 -4.47 37.25
CA PHE A 369 8.06 -4.49 37.24
C PHE A 369 8.66 -3.29 37.98
N THR A 370 8.12 -2.09 37.80
CA THR A 370 8.55 -0.89 38.52
C THR A 370 8.31 -1.02 40.03
N ASN A 371 7.17 -1.60 40.44
CA ASN A 371 6.87 -1.86 41.84
C ASN A 371 7.84 -2.88 42.46
N TYR A 372 8.21 -3.92 41.71
CA TYR A 372 9.23 -4.88 42.12
C TYR A 372 10.59 -4.18 42.34
N LEU A 373 11.06 -3.39 41.37
CA LEU A 373 12.35 -2.68 41.50
C LEU A 373 12.35 -1.66 42.63
N ARG A 374 11.20 -1.05 42.94
CA ARG A 374 11.08 -0.13 44.09
C ARG A 374 11.34 -0.87 45.41
N LYS A 375 10.87 -2.12 45.54
CA LYS A 375 11.12 -2.96 46.73
C LYS A 375 12.60 -3.36 46.85
N GLU A 376 13.30 -3.47 45.74
CA GLU A 376 14.74 -3.72 45.69
C GLU A 376 15.59 -2.44 45.71
N TYR A 377 14.97 -1.26 45.84
CA TYR A 377 15.64 0.04 45.78
C TYR A 377 16.48 0.25 44.50
N SER A 378 15.99 -0.22 43.35
CA SER A 378 16.69 -0.18 42.04
C SER A 378 15.83 0.40 40.88
N HIS A 379 14.75 1.11 41.23
CA HIS A 379 13.75 1.63 40.32
C HIS A 379 14.18 2.87 39.52
N GLU A 380 15.26 3.53 39.90
CA GLU A 380 15.87 4.65 39.16
C GLU A 380 16.19 4.27 37.70
N ASN A 381 16.64 3.03 37.47
CA ASN A 381 17.00 2.53 36.14
C ASN A 381 15.82 2.48 35.17
N ILE A 382 14.68 1.93 35.62
CA ILE A 382 13.47 1.87 34.79
C ILE A 382 12.86 3.26 34.61
N ARG A 383 12.92 4.12 35.64
CA ARG A 383 12.44 5.50 35.56
C ARG A 383 13.23 6.30 34.53
N PHE A 384 14.56 6.21 34.53
CA PHE A 384 15.40 6.82 33.51
C PHE A 384 15.03 6.32 32.11
N TRP A 385 14.92 5.01 31.92
CA TRP A 385 14.56 4.43 30.62
C TRP A 385 13.19 4.93 30.11
N MET A 386 12.20 5.04 31.00
CA MET A 386 10.89 5.60 30.69
C MET A 386 10.96 7.09 30.32
N ALA A 387 11.73 7.89 31.06
CA ALA A 387 11.90 9.31 30.79
C ALA A 387 12.54 9.57 29.42
N VAL A 388 13.55 8.77 29.03
CA VAL A 388 14.16 8.86 27.69
C VAL A 388 13.19 8.43 26.59
N ASN A 389 12.36 7.41 26.83
CA ASN A 389 11.31 7.02 25.87
C ASN A 389 10.25 8.12 25.67
N ASP A 390 9.88 8.83 26.74
CA ASP A 390 8.98 9.97 26.67
C ASP A 390 9.61 11.15 25.93
N LEU A 391 10.89 11.45 26.18
CA LEU A 391 11.66 12.45 25.43
C LEU A 391 11.60 12.17 23.91
N ARG A 392 11.75 10.91 23.51
CA ARG A 392 11.77 10.52 22.09
C ARG A 392 10.45 10.78 21.36
N ARG A 393 9.33 10.74 22.08
CA ARG A 393 7.96 10.96 21.58
C ARG A 393 7.46 12.39 21.81
N SER A 394 8.25 13.23 22.48
CA SER A 394 7.87 14.58 22.84
C SER A 394 7.86 15.55 21.66
N ALA A 395 7.11 16.64 21.81
CA ALA A 395 7.11 17.72 20.83
C ALA A 395 8.48 18.41 20.76
N GLN A 396 8.85 18.94 19.59
CA GLN A 396 10.16 19.59 19.38
C GLN A 396 10.42 20.74 20.37
N SER A 397 9.38 21.48 20.76
CA SER A 397 9.45 22.56 21.75
C SER A 397 9.80 22.08 23.17
N GLN A 398 9.59 20.81 23.48
CA GLN A 398 9.81 20.25 24.81
C GLN A 398 11.21 19.65 25.00
N ILE A 399 11.91 19.37 23.90
CA ILE A 399 13.17 18.60 23.94
C ILE A 399 14.22 19.29 24.81
N SER A 400 14.40 20.60 24.67
CA SER A 400 15.49 21.30 25.36
C SER A 400 15.39 21.20 26.88
N TRP A 401 14.21 21.45 27.45
CA TRP A 401 14.04 21.42 28.91
C TRP A 401 13.95 19.97 29.44
N LYS A 402 13.30 19.05 28.72
CA LYS A 402 13.26 17.64 29.11
C LYS A 402 14.65 17.00 29.14
N VAL A 403 15.52 17.37 28.20
CA VAL A 403 16.91 16.90 28.21
C VAL A 403 17.62 17.36 29.48
N GLN A 404 17.44 18.62 29.88
CA GLN A 404 18.03 19.15 31.10
C GLN A 404 17.48 18.46 32.35
N ASP A 405 16.16 18.33 32.46
CA ASP A 405 15.49 17.68 33.61
C ASP A 405 15.97 16.23 33.78
N ILE A 406 16.04 15.46 32.69
CA ILE A 406 16.51 14.07 32.73
C ILE A 406 17.97 14.01 33.19
N PHE A 407 18.82 14.94 32.73
CA PHE A 407 20.21 14.98 33.16
C PHE A 407 20.32 15.29 34.65
N GLU A 408 19.61 16.30 35.14
CA GLU A 408 19.63 16.72 36.55
C GLU A 408 19.05 15.66 37.49
N GLU A 409 18.01 14.92 37.06
CA GLU A 409 17.36 13.92 37.89
C GLU A 409 18.15 12.60 38.00
N PHE A 410 18.83 12.18 36.92
CA PHE A 410 19.39 10.84 36.83
C PHE A 410 20.91 10.77 36.61
N LEU A 411 21.55 11.80 36.07
CA LEU A 411 22.94 11.72 35.59
C LEU A 411 23.88 12.75 36.22
N ALA A 412 23.36 13.87 36.73
CA ALA A 412 24.17 14.87 37.40
C ALA A 412 24.85 14.28 38.65
N PRO A 413 26.08 14.73 38.99
CA PRO A 413 26.74 14.26 40.21
C PRO A 413 25.89 14.57 41.45
N GLY A 414 25.52 13.55 42.23
CA GLY A 414 24.64 13.71 43.39
C GLY A 414 23.16 13.90 43.02
N ALA A 415 22.75 13.49 41.82
CA ALA A 415 21.37 13.55 41.37
C ALA A 415 20.44 12.75 42.31
N PRO A 416 19.18 13.19 42.49
CA PRO A 416 18.24 12.56 43.41
C PRO A 416 17.92 11.10 43.04
N CYS A 417 18.06 10.72 41.77
CA CYS A 417 17.90 9.36 41.27
C CYS A 417 19.11 8.95 40.41
N GLU A 418 20.32 9.27 40.87
CA GLU A 418 21.58 8.99 40.17
C GLU A 418 21.69 7.52 39.74
N ILE A 419 21.88 7.28 38.44
CA ILE A 419 22.03 5.95 37.86
C ILE A 419 23.50 5.60 37.65
N ASN A 420 23.84 4.32 37.78
CA ASN A 420 25.21 3.85 37.59
C ASN A 420 25.49 3.49 36.11
N ILE A 421 26.15 4.40 35.39
CA ILE A 421 26.61 4.17 34.00
C ILE A 421 28.13 4.26 33.90
N ASP A 422 28.72 3.53 32.94
CA ASP A 422 30.17 3.53 32.75
C ASP A 422 30.68 4.88 32.20
N GLY A 423 31.94 5.22 32.55
CA GLY A 423 32.52 6.53 32.23
C GLY A 423 32.54 6.87 30.73
N LYS A 424 32.68 5.86 29.86
CA LYS A 424 32.65 6.06 28.40
C LYS A 424 31.26 6.49 27.93
N THR A 425 30.20 5.88 28.47
CA THR A 425 28.82 6.26 28.15
C THR A 425 28.52 7.65 28.69
N MET A 426 28.99 7.97 29.90
CA MET A 426 28.82 9.30 30.48
C MET A 426 29.54 10.40 29.66
N GLU A 427 30.74 10.14 29.16
CA GLU A 427 31.47 11.06 28.28
C GLU A 427 30.68 11.34 26.98
N ARG A 428 30.09 10.31 26.38
CA ARG A 428 29.27 10.46 25.18
C ARG A 428 28.02 11.29 25.44
N VAL A 429 27.34 11.08 26.57
CA VAL A 429 26.20 11.91 26.97
C VAL A 429 26.62 13.38 27.07
N HIS A 430 27.74 13.71 27.72
CA HIS A 430 28.23 15.09 27.82
C HIS A 430 28.52 15.71 26.44
N GLN A 431 28.98 14.92 25.46
CA GLN A 431 29.18 15.41 24.10
C GLN A 431 27.84 15.69 23.41
N GLU A 432 26.87 14.79 23.51
CA GLU A 432 25.54 14.92 22.90
C GLU A 432 24.69 16.01 23.57
N MET A 433 24.93 16.30 24.86
CA MET A 433 24.32 17.41 25.59
C MET A 433 24.72 18.79 25.05
N LYS A 434 25.84 18.92 24.32
CA LYS A 434 26.23 20.19 23.67
C LYS A 434 25.23 20.60 22.58
N THR A 435 24.57 19.62 21.96
CA THR A 435 23.53 19.83 20.95
C THR A 435 22.32 18.98 21.30
N PRO A 436 21.49 19.41 22.28
CA PRO A 436 20.35 18.63 22.76
C PRO A 436 19.42 18.22 21.63
N SER A 437 19.06 16.95 21.61
CA SER A 437 18.16 16.35 20.65
C SER A 437 17.34 15.25 21.32
N ARG A 438 16.33 14.74 20.61
CA ARG A 438 15.54 13.59 21.06
C ARG A 438 16.33 12.28 21.19
N PHE A 439 17.60 12.27 20.79
CA PHE A 439 18.49 11.10 20.79
C PHE A 439 19.69 11.28 21.75
N THR A 440 19.74 12.37 22.52
CA THR A 440 20.88 12.73 23.39
C THR A 440 21.24 11.68 24.44
N PHE A 441 20.29 10.81 24.80
CA PHE A 441 20.50 9.75 25.78
C PHE A 441 20.47 8.35 25.17
N ASP A 442 20.52 8.19 23.84
CA ASP A 442 20.41 6.87 23.19
C ASP A 442 21.49 5.89 23.70
N ALA A 443 22.73 6.37 23.87
CA ALA A 443 23.83 5.54 24.39
C ALA A 443 23.61 5.13 25.86
N ALA A 444 23.17 6.06 26.71
CA ALA A 444 22.88 5.77 28.12
C ALA A 444 21.66 4.86 28.27
N GLN A 445 20.61 5.09 27.48
CA GLN A 445 19.41 4.27 27.46
C GLN A 445 19.73 2.84 27.03
N GLU A 446 20.56 2.64 25.99
CA GLU A 446 21.00 1.32 25.52
C GLU A 446 21.79 0.59 26.61
N HIS A 447 22.69 1.29 27.32
CA HIS A 447 23.46 0.74 28.43
C HIS A 447 22.55 0.27 29.57
N VAL A 448 21.66 1.15 30.04
CA VAL A 448 20.71 0.85 31.14
C VAL A 448 19.78 -0.29 30.75
N TYR A 449 19.20 -0.25 29.54
CA TYR A 449 18.31 -1.29 29.06
C TYR A 449 19.02 -2.65 28.97
N THR A 450 20.20 -2.69 28.35
CA THR A 450 20.87 -3.96 28.04
C THR A 450 21.52 -4.59 29.27
N LEU A 451 22.21 -3.79 30.08
CA LEU A 451 23.00 -4.33 31.20
C LEU A 451 22.19 -4.39 32.49
N LEU A 452 21.56 -3.29 32.88
CA LEU A 452 20.91 -3.19 34.19
C LEU A 452 19.54 -3.85 34.18
N LEU A 453 18.74 -3.56 33.14
CA LEU A 453 17.39 -4.09 33.08
C LEU A 453 17.32 -5.49 32.49
N LYS A 454 17.79 -5.70 31.25
CA LYS A 454 17.62 -6.95 30.50
C LYS A 454 18.46 -8.11 31.03
N LYS A 455 19.71 -7.85 31.43
CA LYS A 455 20.64 -8.90 31.88
C LYS A 455 20.58 -9.17 33.38
N ASP A 456 20.16 -8.22 34.20
CA ASP A 456 20.14 -8.35 35.66
C ASP A 456 18.73 -8.32 36.25
N CYS A 457 18.05 -7.17 36.20
CA CYS A 457 16.75 -6.98 36.87
C CYS A 457 15.64 -7.88 36.34
N TYR A 458 15.50 -8.03 35.02
CA TYR A 458 14.43 -8.80 34.39
C TYR A 458 14.51 -10.30 34.73
N PRO A 459 15.65 -11.00 34.59
CA PRO A 459 15.77 -12.39 35.02
C PRO A 459 15.49 -12.60 36.52
N ARG A 460 15.85 -11.62 37.37
CA ARG A 460 15.53 -11.66 38.81
C ARG A 460 14.03 -11.52 39.06
N PHE A 461 13.37 -10.57 38.39
CA PHE A 461 11.91 -10.41 38.43
C PHE A 461 11.17 -11.69 38.04
N ILE A 462 11.49 -12.32 36.91
CA ILE A 462 10.81 -13.53 36.43
C ILE A 462 10.99 -14.72 37.40
N ARG A 463 12.11 -14.81 38.12
CA ARG A 463 12.36 -15.86 39.12
C ARG A 463 11.81 -15.54 40.51
N SER A 464 11.43 -14.29 40.75
CA SER A 464 11.00 -13.81 42.06
C SER A 464 9.68 -14.42 42.51
N GLU A 465 9.47 -14.49 43.84
CA GLU A 465 8.16 -14.83 44.40
C GLU A 465 7.08 -13.81 44.01
N TYR A 466 7.47 -12.57 43.72
CA TYR A 466 6.56 -11.54 43.25
C TYR A 466 5.88 -11.93 41.93
N TYR A 467 6.67 -12.31 40.92
CA TYR A 467 6.15 -12.78 39.63
C TYR A 467 5.36 -14.08 39.76
N LYS A 468 5.85 -15.04 40.56
CA LYS A 468 5.13 -16.31 40.80
C LYS A 468 3.75 -16.08 41.43
N ASN A 469 3.65 -15.13 42.37
CA ASN A 469 2.38 -14.76 42.97
C ASN A 469 1.42 -14.14 41.94
N LEU A 470 1.91 -13.20 41.11
CA LEU A 470 1.12 -12.60 40.02
C LEU A 470 0.58 -13.67 39.06
N LEU A 471 1.42 -14.65 38.73
CA LEU A 471 1.04 -15.77 37.87
C LEU A 471 -0.03 -16.66 38.55
N ALA A 472 0.14 -16.98 39.84
CA ALA A 472 -0.80 -17.81 40.59
C ALA A 472 -2.16 -17.13 40.82
N THR A 473 -2.19 -15.80 40.99
CA THR A 473 -3.42 -15.02 41.15
C THR A 473 -4.02 -14.54 39.84
N GLY A 474 -3.36 -14.82 38.71
CA GLY A 474 -3.78 -14.36 37.40
C GLY A 474 -5.16 -14.89 37.03
N ILE A 475 -6.01 -14.03 36.47
CA ILE A 475 -7.37 -14.43 36.08
C ILE A 475 -7.30 -15.47 34.96
N GLN A 476 -7.95 -16.62 35.16
CA GLN A 476 -8.16 -17.64 34.14
C GLN A 476 -9.61 -17.57 33.64
N PRO A 477 -9.90 -16.80 32.58
CA PRO A 477 -11.25 -16.75 32.03
C PRO A 477 -11.64 -18.12 31.47
N SER A 478 -12.76 -18.68 31.95
CA SER A 478 -13.28 -19.93 31.41
C SER A 478 -13.87 -19.72 30.02
N GLN A 479 -13.74 -20.73 29.15
CA GLN A 479 -14.42 -20.73 27.86
C GLN A 479 -15.93 -20.77 28.09
N LYS A 480 -16.64 -19.71 27.71
CA LYS A 480 -18.11 -19.78 27.64
C LYS A 480 -18.47 -20.65 26.44
N LYS A 481 -18.98 -21.86 26.71
CA LYS A 481 -19.59 -22.70 25.66
C LYS A 481 -20.78 -21.94 25.07
N ARG A 482 -20.78 -21.75 23.75
CA ARG A 482 -21.94 -21.24 23.02
C ARG A 482 -23.07 -22.25 23.20
N TYR A 483 -24.14 -21.88 23.90
CA TYR A 483 -25.44 -22.51 23.62
C TYR A 483 -25.79 -22.03 22.21
N ALA A 484 -25.67 -22.92 21.24
CA ALA A 484 -26.20 -22.65 19.91
C ALA A 484 -27.70 -22.45 20.07
N SER A 485 -28.14 -21.19 20.09
CA SER A 485 -29.52 -20.87 19.80
C SER A 485 -29.76 -21.36 18.37
N ASN A 486 -30.32 -22.57 18.25
CA ASN A 486 -30.82 -23.12 17.01
C ASN A 486 -31.69 -22.04 16.36
N SER A 487 -31.18 -21.41 15.31
CA SER A 487 -32.01 -20.62 14.42
C SER A 487 -33.05 -21.57 13.86
N ILE A 488 -34.28 -21.35 14.30
CA ILE A 488 -35.51 -21.86 13.70
C ILE A 488 -35.43 -21.48 12.23
N ILE A 489 -35.13 -22.44 11.37
CA ILE A 489 -35.43 -22.35 9.94
C ILE A 489 -36.90 -22.77 9.83
N PRO A 490 -37.84 -21.87 9.52
CA PRO A 490 -39.16 -22.32 9.12
C PRO A 490 -39.00 -22.98 7.76
N LYS A 491 -39.31 -24.28 7.70
CA LYS A 491 -39.58 -24.96 6.43
C LYS A 491 -40.83 -24.33 5.83
N THR A 492 -40.69 -23.72 4.67
CA THR A 492 -41.72 -23.66 3.62
C THR A 492 -41.04 -23.64 2.28
#